data_AF-A0A7R9BV87-F1
#
_entry.id   AF-A0A7R9BV87-F1
#
_cell.length_a   1.000
_cell.length_b   1.000
_cell.length_c   1.000
_cell.angle_alpha   90.00
_cell.angle_beta   90.00
_cell.angle_gamma   90.00
#
_symmetry.space_group_name_H-M   'P 1'
#
loop_
_entity.id
_entity.type
_entity.pdbx_description
1 polymer ?
#
loop_
_entity_poly.entity_id
_entity_poly.type
_entity_poly.pdbx_seq_one_letter_code
_entity_poly.pdbx_strand_id
1 'polypeptide(L)'
;MIFSGATLEIQRQQMMDQLEQQMILSRQQELANRGFDNFNRGAPPPEQVVADETLVASLVDMGFSRERAVRALQRANNDIEMATNFMLQDADANSNRQ
;
A
#
# COMPACT_ATOMS: atom_id res chain seq x y z
N MET A 1 -45.32 40.01 35.21
CA MET A 1 -45.73 38.78 34.51
C MET A 1 -44.76 38.57 33.35
N ILE A 2 -43.74 37.71 33.50
CA ILE A 2 -42.56 37.63 32.61
C ILE A 2 -42.22 36.15 32.30
N PHE A 3 -43.10 35.32 31.72
CA PHE A 3 -42.71 33.91 31.42
C PHE A 3 -43.39 33.26 30.19
N SER A 4 -43.77 34.02 29.16
CA SER A 4 -44.35 33.41 27.93
C SER A 4 -43.32 33.17 26.81
N GLY A 5 -42.14 33.79 26.89
CA GLY A 5 -41.07 33.65 25.87
C GLY A 5 -40.09 32.51 26.12
N ALA A 6 -39.88 32.11 27.38
CA ALA A 6 -38.87 31.11 27.75
C ALA A 6 -39.25 29.69 27.30
N THR A 7 -40.54 29.33 27.28
CA THR A 7 -40.97 27.96 26.93
C THR A 7 -40.85 27.67 25.43
N LEU A 8 -41.07 28.68 24.58
CA LEU A 8 -40.95 28.54 23.12
C LEU A 8 -39.49 28.37 22.69
N GLU A 9 -38.58 29.03 23.40
CA GLU A 9 -37.13 28.91 23.20
C GLU A 9 -36.59 27.55 23.67
N ILE A 10 -37.06 27.06 24.83
CA ILE A 10 -36.69 25.73 25.34
C ILE A 10 -37.11 24.64 24.34
N GLN A 11 -38.29 24.75 23.74
CA GLN A 11 -38.77 23.77 22.75
C GLN A 11 -37.94 23.78 21.46
N ARG A 12 -37.46 24.95 21.02
CA ARG A 12 -36.51 25.07 19.88
C ARG A 12 -35.15 24.48 20.23
N GLN A 13 -34.66 24.74 21.44
CA GLN A 13 -33.40 24.19 21.94
C GLN A 13 -33.46 22.67 22.07
N GLN A 14 -34.55 22.09 22.56
CA GLN A 14 -34.69 20.62 22.67
C GLN A 14 -34.72 19.93 21.31
N MET A 15 -35.32 20.56 20.29
CA MET A 15 -35.31 20.01 18.93
C MET A 15 -33.93 20.14 18.26
N MET A 16 -33.22 21.24 18.52
CA MET A 16 -31.83 21.40 18.05
C MET A 16 -30.88 20.43 18.75
N ASP A 17 -31.05 20.20 20.06
CA ASP A 17 -30.26 19.24 20.83
C ASP A 17 -30.44 17.81 20.30
N GLN A 18 -31.67 17.39 19.97
CA GLN A 18 -31.91 16.09 19.35
C GLN A 18 -31.32 15.99 17.93
N LEU A 19 -31.33 17.09 17.17
CA LEU A 19 -30.71 17.12 15.84
C LEU A 19 -29.18 17.04 15.95
N GLU A 20 -28.61 17.70 16.96
CA GLU A 20 -27.19 17.69 17.27
C GLU A 20 -26.74 16.29 17.72
N GLN A 21 -27.51 15.62 18.59
CA GLN A 21 -27.24 14.24 19.00
C GLN A 21 -27.25 13.28 17.79
N GLN A 22 -28.21 13.43 16.88
CA GLN A 22 -28.25 12.65 15.64
C GLN A 22 -27.06 12.97 14.73
N MET A 23 -26.63 14.22 14.65
CA MET A 23 -25.47 14.62 13.83
C MET A 23 -24.17 14.06 14.41
N ILE A 24 -23.99 14.06 15.74
CA ILE A 24 -22.80 13.51 16.41
C ILE A 24 -22.72 12.00 16.21
N LEU A 25 -23.83 11.27 16.38
CA LEU A 25 -23.88 9.81 16.18
C LEU A 25 -23.62 9.44 14.71
N SER A 26 -24.23 10.18 13.77
CA SER A 26 -24.04 9.96 12.34
C SER A 26 -22.60 10.26 11.91
N ARG A 27 -21.99 11.32 12.47
CA ARG A 27 -20.59 11.65 12.26
C ARG A 27 -19.67 10.57 12.83
N GLN A 28 -20.02 9.97 13.98
CA GLN A 28 -19.27 8.88 14.57
C GLN A 28 -19.34 7.59 13.74
N GLN A 29 -20.47 7.35 13.08
CA GLN A 29 -20.67 6.20 12.21
C GLN A 29 -19.88 6.32 10.89
N GLU A 30 -19.69 7.54 10.36
CA GLU A 30 -18.88 7.76 9.14
C GLU A 30 -17.40 7.45 9.37
N LEU A 31 -16.82 7.85 10.50
CA LEU A 31 -15.42 7.53 10.81
C LEU A 31 -15.19 6.02 10.96
N ALA A 32 -16.15 5.29 11.51
CA ALA A 32 -16.07 3.83 11.61
C ALA A 32 -16.12 3.15 10.23
N ASN A 33 -16.89 3.68 9.28
CA ASN A 33 -17.00 3.10 7.94
C ASN A 33 -15.79 3.42 7.05
N ARG A 34 -15.16 4.60 7.20
CA ARG A 34 -13.95 4.98 6.43
C ARG A 34 -12.67 4.23 6.82
N GLY A 35 -12.66 3.55 7.96
CA GLY A 35 -11.47 2.84 8.47
C GLY A 35 -11.13 1.55 7.72
N PHE A 36 -12.08 0.94 6.99
CA PHE A 36 -11.89 -0.38 6.38
C PHE A 36 -11.54 -0.34 4.88
N ASP A 37 -12.00 0.69 4.15
CA ASP A 37 -11.77 0.83 2.70
C ASP A 37 -10.37 1.33 2.29
N ASN A 38 -9.54 1.74 3.25
CA ASN A 38 -8.25 2.39 2.98
C ASN A 38 -7.06 1.39 2.92
N PHE A 39 -7.22 0.17 3.45
CA PHE A 39 -6.15 -0.84 3.45
C PHE A 39 -5.98 -1.56 2.10
N ASN A 40 -6.91 -1.39 1.16
CA ASN A 40 -6.88 -2.09 -0.12
C ASN A 40 -6.64 -1.18 -1.34
N ARG A 41 -6.65 0.15 -1.18
CA ARG A 41 -6.63 1.11 -2.29
C ARG A 41 -5.26 1.72 -2.64
N GLY A 42 -4.17 1.24 -2.05
CA GLY A 42 -2.85 1.89 -2.18
C GLY A 42 -1.64 0.98 -2.27
N ALA A 43 -1.78 -0.33 -2.52
CA ALA A 43 -0.63 -1.10 -2.95
C ALA A 43 -0.39 -0.76 -4.44
N PRO A 44 0.70 -0.05 -4.81
CA PRO A 44 1.08 -0.01 -6.21
C PRO A 44 1.18 -1.46 -6.69
N PRO A 45 0.73 -1.79 -7.92
CA PRO A 45 1.06 -3.08 -8.50
C PRO A 45 2.57 -3.25 -8.34
N PRO A 46 3.07 -4.44 -7.95
CA PRO A 46 4.51 -4.64 -7.87
C PRO A 46 5.05 -4.18 -9.22
N GLU A 47 5.81 -3.09 -9.21
CA GLU A 47 6.44 -2.55 -10.40
C GLU A 47 7.38 -3.67 -10.80
N GLN A 48 6.92 -4.49 -11.74
CA GLN A 48 7.62 -5.66 -12.21
C GLN A 48 8.82 -5.07 -12.90
N VAL A 49 9.92 -4.93 -12.15
CA VAL A 49 11.21 -4.47 -12.66
C VAL A 49 11.48 -5.38 -13.85
N VAL A 50 11.28 -4.86 -15.06
CA VAL A 50 11.44 -5.67 -16.26
C VAL A 50 12.94 -5.82 -16.42
N ALA A 51 13.44 -7.05 -16.35
CA ALA A 51 14.84 -7.31 -16.62
C ALA A 51 15.13 -6.95 -18.08
N ASP A 52 16.14 -6.12 -18.30
CA ASP A 52 16.56 -5.70 -19.63
C ASP A 52 17.13 -6.89 -20.38
N GLU A 53 16.49 -7.25 -21.49
CA GLU A 53 16.86 -8.41 -22.27
C GLU A 53 18.28 -8.31 -22.84
N THR A 54 18.79 -7.09 -23.04
CA THR A 54 20.18 -6.85 -23.49
C THR A 54 21.17 -7.29 -22.43
N LEU A 55 20.91 -6.94 -21.18
CA LEU A 55 21.77 -7.31 -20.06
C LEU A 55 21.67 -8.80 -19.74
N VAL A 56 20.44 -9.34 -19.85
CA VAL A 56 20.19 -10.78 -19.78
C VAL A 56 20.99 -11.52 -20.86
N ALA A 57 20.97 -11.04 -22.11
CA ALA A 57 21.71 -11.66 -23.20
C ALA A 57 23.23 -11.63 -22.95
N SER A 58 23.78 -10.52 -22.45
CA SER A 58 25.20 -10.43 -22.06
C SER A 58 25.55 -11.44 -20.96
N LEU A 59 24.70 -11.62 -19.95
CA LEU A 59 24.90 -12.63 -18.91
C LEU A 59 24.78 -14.05 -19.46
N VAL A 60 23.86 -14.29 -20.39
CA VAL A 60 23.70 -15.58 -21.05
C VAL A 60 24.90 -15.93 -21.93
N ASP A 61 25.45 -14.93 -22.63
CA ASP A 61 26.65 -15.07 -23.46
C ASP A 61 27.89 -15.39 -22.59
N MET A 62 27.97 -14.80 -21.39
CA MET A 62 28.99 -15.15 -20.39
C MET A 62 28.83 -16.57 -19.79
N GLY A 63 27.72 -17.26 -20.09
CA GLY A 63 27.46 -18.63 -19.64
C GLY A 63 26.49 -18.76 -18.45
N PHE A 64 25.84 -17.67 -18.04
CA PHE A 64 24.80 -17.73 -17.01
C PHE A 64 23.43 -18.12 -17.60
N SER A 65 22.57 -18.75 -16.81
CA SER A 65 21.21 -19.08 -17.28
C SER A 65 20.34 -17.82 -17.39
N ARG A 66 19.53 -17.72 -18.45
CA ARG A 66 18.57 -16.62 -18.64
C ARG A 66 17.69 -16.37 -17.42
N GLU A 67 17.20 -17.43 -16.78
CA GLU A 67 16.36 -17.31 -15.58
C GLU A 67 17.11 -16.72 -14.38
N ARG A 68 18.38 -17.09 -14.20
CA ARG A 68 19.24 -16.50 -13.17
C ARG A 68 19.55 -15.03 -13.49
N ALA A 69 19.84 -14.71 -14.75
CA ALA A 69 20.00 -13.35 -15.26
C ALA A 69 18.79 -12.46 -14.99
N VAL A 70 17.61 -12.91 -15.39
CA VAL A 70 16.37 -12.16 -15.18
C VAL A 70 16.12 -11.93 -13.69
N ARG A 71 16.25 -12.95 -12.84
CA ARG A 71 16.04 -12.82 -11.39
C ARG A 71 17.04 -11.89 -10.72
N ALA A 72 18.31 -11.98 -11.11
CA ALA A 72 19.35 -11.14 -10.57
C ALA A 72 19.21 -9.69 -11.03
N LEU A 73 18.91 -9.44 -12.32
CA LEU A 73 18.67 -8.11 -12.88
C LEU A 73 17.40 -7.47 -12.30
N GLN A 74 16.35 -8.25 -12.04
CA GLN A 74 15.16 -7.79 -11.34
C GLN A 74 15.48 -7.24 -9.94
N ARG A 75 16.31 -7.96 -9.18
CA ARG A 75 16.75 -7.52 -7.84
C ARG A 75 17.79 -6.40 -7.90
N ALA A 76 18.62 -6.41 -8.93
CA ALA A 76 19.66 -5.42 -9.19
C ALA A 76 19.14 -4.17 -9.89
N ASN A 77 17.83 -4.05 -10.15
CA ASN A 77 17.23 -2.92 -10.85
C ASN A 77 17.88 -2.63 -12.23
N ASN A 78 18.20 -3.68 -12.99
CA ASN A 78 18.92 -3.61 -14.27
C ASN A 78 20.41 -3.19 -14.20
N ASP A 79 21.08 -3.39 -13.07
CA ASP A 79 22.54 -3.26 -12.99
C ASP A 79 23.25 -4.60 -13.23
N ILE A 80 24.10 -4.70 -14.26
CA ILE A 80 24.88 -5.92 -14.57
C ILE A 80 25.84 -6.30 -13.43
N GLU A 81 26.54 -5.32 -12.84
CA GLU A 81 27.53 -5.61 -11.79
C GLU A 81 26.87 -6.12 -10.51
N MET A 82 25.77 -5.48 -10.11
CA MET A 82 24.95 -5.91 -8.99
C MET A 82 24.27 -7.25 -9.28
N ALA A 83 23.75 -7.48 -10.48
CA ALA A 83 23.14 -8.75 -10.87
C ALA A 83 24.17 -9.89 -10.81
N THR A 84 25.40 -9.65 -11.27
CA THR A 84 26.47 -10.64 -11.19
C THR A 84 26.83 -10.95 -9.74
N ASN A 85 26.89 -9.93 -8.88
CA ASN A 85 27.13 -10.10 -7.44
C ASN A 85 25.99 -10.89 -6.77
N PHE A 86 24.72 -10.56 -7.06
CA PHE A 86 23.56 -11.31 -6.54
C PHE A 86 23.53 -12.75 -7.03
N MET A 87 23.84 -13.00 -8.30
CA MET A 87 23.94 -14.36 -8.83
C MET A 87 25.02 -15.19 -8.13
N LEU A 88 26.20 -14.59 -7.90
CA LEU A 88 27.31 -15.28 -7.26
C LEU A 88 26.94 -15.63 -5.81
N GLN A 89 26.22 -14.74 -5.14
CA GLN A 89 25.68 -14.96 -3.79
C GLN A 89 24.58 -16.05 -3.77
N ASP A 90 23.67 -16.06 -4.73
CA ASP A 90 22.61 -17.08 -4.86
C ASP A 90 23.17 -18.45 -5.26
N ALA A 91 24.23 -18.48 -6.07
CA ALA A 91 24.93 -19.71 -6.47
C ALA A 91 25.63 -20.39 -5.29
N ASP A 92 26.23 -19.62 -4.39
CA ASP A 92 26.84 -20.11 -3.15
C ASP A 92 25.78 -20.62 -2.16
N ALA A 93 24.69 -19.85 -1.98
CA ALA A 93 23.60 -20.20 -1.07
C ALA A 93 22.83 -21.48 -1.47
N ASN A 94 22.68 -21.75 -2.78
CA ASN A 94 22.00 -22.97 -3.26
C ASN A 94 22.89 -24.22 -3.17
N SER A 95 24.22 -24.06 -3.12
CA SER A 95 25.17 -25.18 -3.04
C SER A 95 25.27 -25.78 -1.63
N ASN A 96 24.89 -25.04 -0.58
CA ASN A 96 24.90 -25.51 0.81
C ASN A 96 23.58 -26.21 1.25
N ARG A 97 22.70 -26.54 0.30
CA ARG A 97 21.40 -27.20 0.54
C ARG A 97 21.27 -28.58 -0.11
N GLN A 98 22.36 -29.18 -0.58
CA GLN A 98 22.39 -30.53 -1.15
C GLN A 98 23.38 -31.44 -0.42
#